data_AF-A0A1F4D4T6-F1
#
_entry.id   AF-A0A1F4D4T6-F1
#
_cell.length_a   1.000
_cell.length_b   1.000
_cell.length_c   1.000
_cell.angle_alpha   90.00
_cell.angle_beta   90.00
_cell.angle_gamma   90.00
#
_symmetry.space_group_name_H-M   'P 1'
#
loop_
_entity.id
_entity.type
_entity.pdbx_description
1 polymer ?
#
loop_
_entity_poly.entity_id
_entity_poly.type
_entity_poly.pdbx_seq_one_letter_code
_entity_poly.pdbx_strand_id
1 'polypeptide(L)'
;MIPVDESLKTETRGLPDKVPCLMMVDGNDILQKVIVDDRLIREARRCRAMWHSLQELGGINNSHAQNLLAREKKAWEERMLKEAEARAPAPAPAAAAPAAVPAPAAAAAAAPAAAAAAAPAAAEAEPQRSPDEAYIETPRCSTCNECTTINNRMFAYNADQQAYIADINAGTYAQLVEAAESCQVAIIHPGKPRNPSEPGLEDLLKRAEAFA
;
A
#
# COMPACT_ATOMS: atom_id res chain seq x y z
N MET A 1 21.10 32.13 -9.41
CA MET A 1 19.74 31.71 -9.80
C MET A 1 19.82 30.35 -10.47
N ILE A 2 18.84 29.47 -10.24
CA ILE A 2 18.78 28.13 -10.86
C ILE A 2 17.44 27.93 -11.58
N PRO A 3 17.40 27.16 -12.68
CA PRO A 3 16.13 26.74 -13.28
C PRO A 3 15.20 26.08 -12.27
N VAL A 4 13.88 26.28 -12.44
CA VAL A 4 12.89 25.68 -11.52
C VAL A 4 12.99 24.16 -11.51
N ASP A 5 13.20 23.50 -12.64
CA ASP A 5 13.26 22.03 -12.69
C ASP A 5 14.44 21.47 -11.85
N GLU A 6 15.58 22.15 -11.85
CA GLU A 6 16.72 21.83 -10.97
C GLU A 6 16.37 22.11 -9.50
N SER A 7 15.73 23.25 -9.22
CA SER A 7 15.33 23.62 -7.86
C SER A 7 14.33 22.66 -7.21
N LEU A 8 13.52 21.98 -8.04
CA LEU A 8 12.56 20.98 -7.59
C LEU A 8 13.22 19.63 -7.31
N LYS A 9 14.39 19.33 -7.89
CA LYS A 9 15.12 18.07 -7.66
C LYS A 9 15.90 18.09 -6.34
N THR A 10 16.29 19.26 -5.85
CA THR A 10 17.01 19.40 -4.59
C THR A 10 16.05 19.53 -3.41
N GLU A 11 16.12 18.61 -2.46
CA GLU A 11 15.48 18.78 -1.16
C GLU A 11 16.28 19.77 -0.33
N THR A 12 15.84 21.03 -0.28
CA THR A 12 16.48 22.07 0.52
C THR A 12 15.83 22.08 1.91
N ARG A 13 16.57 21.62 2.92
CA ARG A 13 16.19 21.71 4.33
C ARG A 13 16.85 22.96 4.93
N GLY A 14 16.29 24.14 4.67
CA GLY A 14 16.85 25.43 5.10
C GLY A 14 16.51 26.59 4.16
N LEU A 15 17.07 27.78 4.41
CA LEU A 15 16.96 28.88 3.45
C LEU A 15 17.68 28.49 2.14
N PRO A 16 17.06 28.72 0.97
CA PRO A 16 17.68 28.37 -0.29
C PRO A 16 18.85 29.32 -0.59
N ASP A 17 20.07 28.78 -0.63
CA ASP A 17 21.26 29.51 -1.11
C ASP A 17 21.13 29.93 -2.59
N LYS A 18 20.16 29.35 -3.31
CA LYS A 18 19.93 29.57 -4.75
C LYS A 18 18.46 29.93 -5.01
N VAL A 19 18.26 31.06 -5.68
CA VAL A 19 16.92 31.55 -6.06
C VAL A 19 16.43 30.87 -7.35
N PRO A 20 15.24 30.24 -7.35
CA PRO A 20 14.67 29.60 -8.55
C PRO A 20 14.11 30.61 -9.55
N CYS A 21 14.31 30.35 -10.85
CA CYS A 21 13.87 31.21 -11.94
C CYS A 21 13.31 30.45 -13.14
N LEU A 22 12.40 31.12 -13.86
CA LEU A 22 11.82 30.69 -15.15
C LEU A 22 12.17 31.70 -16.24
N MET A 23 12.13 31.24 -17.49
CA MET A 23 12.22 32.12 -18.66
C MET A 23 10.79 32.54 -19.04
N MET A 24 10.57 33.82 -19.28
CA MET A 24 9.28 34.39 -19.69
C MET A 24 9.51 35.37 -20.85
N VAL A 25 8.63 35.36 -21.84
CA VAL A 25 8.62 36.39 -22.90
C VAL A 25 7.63 37.47 -22.49
N ASP A 26 8.05 38.73 -22.53
CA ASP A 26 7.20 39.87 -22.20
C ASP A 26 6.35 40.34 -23.40
N GLY A 27 5.56 41.40 -23.21
CA GLY A 27 4.69 41.95 -24.26
C GLY A 27 5.43 42.61 -25.44
N ASN A 28 6.75 42.75 -25.39
CA ASN A 28 7.58 43.30 -26.45
C ASN A 28 8.42 42.21 -27.16
N ASP A 29 8.05 40.93 -26.99
CA ASP A 29 8.79 39.76 -27.50
C ASP A 29 10.22 39.62 -26.94
N ILE A 30 10.50 40.19 -25.77
CA ILE A 30 11.81 40.11 -25.12
C ILE A 30 11.81 38.97 -24.10
N LEU A 31 12.81 38.10 -24.19
CA LEU A 31 13.02 37.00 -23.27
C LEU A 31 13.68 37.49 -21.96
N GLN A 32 13.01 37.26 -20.83
CA GLN A 32 13.44 37.67 -19.50
C GLN A 32 13.49 36.49 -18.52
N LYS A 33 14.29 36.63 -17.45
CA LYS A 33 14.31 35.70 -16.32
C LYS A 33 13.43 36.21 -15.19
N VAL A 34 12.45 35.42 -14.80
CA VAL A 34 11.50 35.73 -13.73
C VAL A 34 11.81 34.86 -12.52
N ILE A 35 11.90 35.50 -11.36
CA ILE A 35 12.09 34.82 -10.08
C ILE A 35 10.76 34.18 -9.67
N VAL A 36 10.82 32.93 -9.21
CA VAL A 36 9.64 32.23 -8.71
C VAL A 36 9.61 32.30 -7.19
N ASP A 37 8.47 32.71 -6.65
CA ASP A 37 8.25 32.80 -5.21
C ASP A 37 8.34 31.43 -4.51
N ASP A 38 8.84 31.41 -3.28
CA ASP A 38 9.04 30.20 -2.49
C ASP A 38 7.71 29.46 -2.21
N ARG A 39 6.58 30.17 -2.11
CA ARG A 39 5.25 29.54 -2.01
C ARG A 39 4.93 28.73 -3.26
N LEU A 40 5.16 29.27 -4.45
CA LEU A 40 4.91 28.56 -5.70
C LEU A 40 5.80 27.33 -5.83
N ILE A 41 7.07 27.44 -5.43
CA ILE A 41 8.00 26.30 -5.43
C ILE A 41 7.53 25.21 -4.45
N ARG A 42 7.06 25.58 -3.26
CA ARG A 42 6.50 24.62 -2.29
C ARG A 42 5.27 23.90 -2.84
N GLU A 43 4.33 24.62 -3.46
CA GLU A 43 3.14 24.00 -4.07
C GLU A 43 3.53 23.07 -5.22
N ALA A 44 4.47 23.48 -6.08
CA ALA A 44 4.97 22.63 -7.16
C ALA A 44 5.61 21.33 -6.62
N ARG A 45 6.37 21.40 -5.52
CA ARG A 45 6.92 20.22 -4.84
C ARG A 45 5.81 19.32 -4.29
N ARG A 46 4.78 19.90 -3.67
CA ARG A 46 3.63 19.15 -3.12
C ARG A 46 2.86 18.40 -4.22
N CYS A 47 2.52 19.08 -5.31
CA CYS A 47 1.85 18.47 -6.46
C CYS A 47 2.69 17.34 -7.06
N ARG A 48 4.00 17.56 -7.21
CA ARG A 48 4.92 16.53 -7.69
C ARG A 48 4.98 15.31 -6.76
N ALA A 49 5.06 15.52 -5.44
CA ALA A 49 5.09 14.43 -4.47
C ALA A 49 3.80 13.61 -4.52
N MET A 50 2.64 14.28 -4.55
CA MET A 50 1.33 13.62 -4.70
C MET A 50 1.26 12.78 -5.99
N TRP A 51 1.74 13.33 -7.10
CA TRP A 51 1.77 12.62 -8.37
C TRP A 51 2.65 11.36 -8.31
N HIS A 52 3.85 11.45 -7.73
CA HIS A 52 4.72 10.28 -7.55
C HIS A 52 4.09 9.21 -6.66
N SER A 53 3.39 9.61 -5.59
CA SER A 53 2.62 8.67 -4.75
C SER A 53 1.51 7.95 -5.52
N LEU A 54 0.80 8.66 -6.40
CA LEU A 54 -0.21 8.04 -7.26
C LEU A 54 0.41 7.08 -8.28
N GLN A 55 1.57 7.43 -8.85
CA GLN A 55 2.30 6.53 -9.74
C GLN A 55 2.70 5.25 -9.02
N GLU A 56 3.29 5.35 -7.83
CA GLU A 56 3.67 4.21 -6.97
C GLU A 56 2.48 3.28 -6.68
N LEU A 57 1.33 3.85 -6.28
CA LEU A 57 0.10 3.09 -6.03
C LEU A 57 -0.44 2.43 -7.31
N GLY A 58 -0.29 3.09 -8.45
CA GLY A 58 -0.66 2.57 -9.76
C GLY A 58 0.36 1.57 -10.35
N GLY A 59 1.44 1.24 -9.63
CA GLY A 59 2.52 0.38 -10.12
C GLY A 59 3.41 1.01 -11.21
N ILE A 60 3.22 2.31 -11.49
CA ILE A 60 4.01 3.07 -12.44
C ILE A 60 5.24 3.62 -11.70
N ASN A 61 6.45 3.41 -12.23
CA ASN A 61 7.70 3.88 -11.59
C ASN A 61 7.84 3.47 -10.12
N ASN A 62 7.36 2.27 -9.75
CA ASN A 62 7.43 1.77 -8.39
C ASN A 62 8.88 1.63 -7.90
N SER A 63 9.24 2.37 -6.85
CA SER A 63 10.61 2.41 -6.33
C SER A 63 11.05 1.08 -5.73
N HIS A 64 10.13 0.30 -5.14
CA HIS A 64 10.46 -1.03 -4.62
C HIS A 64 10.88 -1.98 -5.74
N ALA A 65 10.12 -2.03 -6.83
CA ALA A 65 10.45 -2.86 -7.99
C ALA A 65 11.79 -2.44 -8.63
N GLN A 66 12.01 -1.13 -8.82
CA GLN A 66 13.27 -0.61 -9.36
C GLN A 66 14.47 -0.93 -8.45
N ASN A 67 14.30 -0.78 -7.14
CA ASN A 67 15.35 -1.07 -6.16
C ASN A 67 15.69 -2.56 -6.11
N LEU A 68 14.70 -3.45 -6.23
CA LEU A 68 14.93 -4.89 -6.32
C LEU A 68 15.72 -5.23 -7.58
N LEU A 69 15.29 -4.74 -8.75
CA LEU A 69 16.01 -4.95 -10.00
C LEU A 69 17.45 -4.41 -9.94
N ALA A 70 17.65 -3.24 -9.33
CA ALA A 70 18.99 -2.66 -9.17
C ALA A 70 19.89 -3.52 -8.26
N ARG A 71 19.34 -4.10 -7.19
CA ARG A 71 20.08 -5.02 -6.30
C ARG A 71 20.44 -6.31 -7.02
N GLU A 72 19.51 -6.88 -7.78
CA GLU A 72 19.74 -8.08 -8.56
C GLU A 72 20.81 -7.87 -9.64
N LYS A 73 20.74 -6.75 -10.37
CA LYS A 73 21.77 -6.39 -11.36
C LYS A 73 23.15 -6.26 -10.73
N LYS A 74 23.26 -5.57 -9.58
CA LYS A 74 24.53 -5.46 -8.85
C LYS A 74 25.06 -6.81 -8.41
N ALA A 75 24.20 -7.66 -7.84
CA ALA A 75 24.60 -9.01 -7.42
C ALA A 75 25.04 -9.88 -8.62
N TRP A 76 24.40 -9.72 -9.77
CA TRP A 76 24.80 -10.39 -11.01
C TRP A 76 26.15 -9.88 -11.52
N GLU A 77 26.35 -8.56 -11.57
CA GLU A 77 27.63 -7.95 -11.95
C GLU A 77 28.77 -8.40 -11.04
N GLU A 78 28.56 -8.44 -9.73
CA GLU A 78 29.55 -8.95 -8.77
C GLU A 78 29.88 -10.43 -8.97
N ARG A 79 28.89 -11.27 -9.32
CA ARG A 79 29.13 -12.68 -9.64
C ARG A 79 29.94 -12.82 -10.93
N MET A 80 29.58 -12.07 -11.96
CA MET A 80 30.31 -12.06 -13.23
C MET A 80 31.77 -11.59 -13.04
N LEU A 81 32.00 -10.56 -12.21
CA LEU A 81 33.35 -10.11 -11.87
C LEU A 81 34.12 -11.20 -11.12
N LYS A 82 33.53 -11.84 -10.12
CA LYS A 82 34.16 -12.96 -9.39
C LYS A 82 34.48 -14.15 -10.30
N GLU A 83 33.59 -14.47 -11.23
CA GLU A 83 33.81 -15.54 -12.21
C GLU A 83 34.90 -15.16 -13.22
N ALA A 84 34.96 -13.90 -13.67
CA ALA A 84 36.00 -13.40 -14.54
C ALA A 84 37.38 -13.39 -13.84
N GLU A 85 37.43 -12.98 -12.57
CA GLU A 85 38.63 -13.06 -11.73
C GLU A 85 39.08 -14.51 -11.50
N ALA A 86 38.14 -15.43 -11.24
CA ALA A 86 38.45 -16.85 -11.09
C ALA A 86 38.89 -17.53 -12.40
N ARG A 87 38.44 -17.01 -13.56
CA ARG A 87 38.79 -17.52 -14.90
C ARG A 87 40.02 -16.83 -15.50
N ALA A 88 40.47 -15.71 -14.94
CA ALA A 88 41.71 -15.07 -15.35
C ALA A 88 42.89 -16.04 -15.15
N PRO A 89 43.73 -16.27 -16.17
CA PRO A 89 44.87 -17.17 -16.04
C PRO A 89 45.82 -16.63 -14.97
N ALA A 90 46.23 -17.50 -14.05
CA ALA A 90 47.27 -17.19 -13.06
C ALA A 90 48.57 -16.80 -13.78
N PRO A 91 49.31 -15.76 -13.33
CA PRO A 91 50.65 -15.50 -13.84
C PRO A 91 51.54 -16.73 -13.58
N ALA A 92 52.32 -17.12 -14.59
CA ALA A 92 53.15 -18.32 -14.58
C ALA A 92 54.14 -18.33 -13.38
N PRO A 93 54.24 -19.42 -12.61
CA PRO A 93 55.12 -19.49 -11.45
C PRO A 93 56.59 -19.75 -11.86
N ALA A 94 57.51 -18.97 -11.31
CA ALA A 94 58.93 -19.34 -11.21
C ALA A 94 59.11 -20.41 -10.11
N ALA A 95 60.00 -21.36 -10.38
CA ALA A 95 60.12 -22.66 -9.74
C ALA A 95 60.53 -22.67 -8.25
N ALA A 96 59.89 -23.57 -7.47
CA ALA A 96 60.51 -24.35 -6.39
C ALA A 96 59.62 -25.57 -6.05
N ALA A 97 60.23 -26.76 -5.95
CA ALA A 97 59.60 -28.06 -5.70
C ALA A 97 59.82 -28.52 -4.22
N PRO A 98 59.35 -29.71 -3.76
CA PRO A 98 57.99 -30.00 -3.32
C PRO A 98 57.93 -30.63 -1.90
N ALA A 99 56.74 -30.72 -1.26
CA ALA A 99 56.49 -31.71 -0.20
C ALA A 99 54.99 -32.06 -0.01
N ALA A 100 54.70 -33.34 -0.23
CA ALA A 100 53.73 -34.26 0.40
C ALA A 100 52.20 -33.99 0.41
N VAL A 101 51.47 -34.98 -0.13
CA VAL A 101 50.04 -35.34 0.01
C VAL A 101 49.91 -36.58 0.94
N PRO A 102 48.72 -37.04 1.46
CA PRO A 102 47.36 -36.84 0.96
C PRO A 102 46.19 -36.68 2.01
N ALA A 103 44.99 -36.54 1.44
CA ALA A 103 43.61 -36.38 1.95
C ALA A 103 43.03 -37.62 2.71
N PRO A 104 41.70 -37.83 2.94
CA PRO A 104 40.46 -37.06 2.63
C PRO A 104 39.30 -37.12 3.69
N ALA A 105 38.14 -36.49 3.37
CA ALA A 105 36.74 -37.00 3.51
C ALA A 105 35.73 -35.84 3.73
N ALA A 106 34.84 -35.54 2.77
CA ALA A 106 33.43 -35.98 2.68
C ALA A 106 32.46 -35.05 3.48
N ALA A 107 31.25 -34.63 3.09
CA ALA A 107 30.37 -34.92 1.97
C ALA A 107 29.26 -33.84 1.87
N ALA A 108 28.62 -33.77 0.69
CA ALA A 108 27.19 -33.60 0.39
C ALA A 108 26.36 -32.45 1.04
N ALA A 109 25.82 -31.53 0.23
CA ALA A 109 24.40 -31.50 -0.23
C ALA A 109 23.47 -30.75 0.76
N ALA A 110 22.41 -30.01 0.42
CA ALA A 110 21.65 -29.76 -0.79
C ALA A 110 20.89 -28.43 -0.62
N ALA A 111 20.51 -27.80 -1.74
CA ALA A 111 19.39 -26.86 -1.80
C ALA A 111 18.05 -27.59 -1.58
N PRO A 112 16.99 -26.91 -1.12
CA PRO A 112 15.96 -26.39 -2.05
C PRO A 112 15.37 -25.05 -1.53
N ALA A 113 14.35 -24.40 -2.08
CA ALA A 113 13.78 -24.23 -3.41
C ALA A 113 12.93 -22.94 -3.30
N ALA A 114 12.89 -22.16 -4.38
CA ALA A 114 12.02 -21.00 -4.50
C ALA A 114 10.55 -21.44 -4.54
N ALA A 115 9.73 -20.86 -3.67
CA ALA A 115 8.28 -20.96 -3.75
C ALA A 115 7.76 -19.90 -4.72
N ALA A 116 6.99 -20.40 -5.68
CA ALA A 116 6.39 -19.68 -6.78
C ALA A 116 5.32 -18.67 -6.34
N ALA A 117 5.17 -17.66 -7.20
CA ALA A 117 4.18 -16.61 -7.16
C ALA A 117 2.74 -17.15 -7.05
N ALA A 118 1.97 -16.57 -6.14
CA ALA A 118 0.51 -16.60 -6.19
C ALA A 118 0.04 -15.32 -6.89
N ALA A 119 -0.58 -15.49 -8.06
CA ALA A 119 -1.37 -14.46 -8.70
C ALA A 119 -2.66 -14.21 -7.88
N PRO A 120 -3.13 -12.96 -7.73
CA PRO A 120 -4.43 -12.70 -7.14
C PRO A 120 -5.52 -13.23 -8.07
N ALA A 121 -6.35 -14.12 -7.52
CA ALA A 121 -7.54 -14.64 -8.17
C ALA A 121 -8.52 -13.50 -8.47
N ALA A 122 -9.19 -13.64 -9.60
CA ALA A 122 -10.27 -12.76 -10.05
C ALA A 122 -11.33 -12.59 -8.95
N ALA A 123 -11.84 -11.36 -8.82
CA ALA A 123 -13.01 -11.07 -8.00
C ALA A 123 -14.19 -11.92 -8.47
N GLU A 124 -14.51 -12.97 -7.71
CA GLU A 124 -15.79 -13.64 -7.78
C GLU A 124 -16.85 -12.62 -7.32
N ALA A 125 -17.88 -12.44 -8.13
CA ALA A 125 -19.05 -11.69 -7.73
C ALA A 125 -19.66 -12.37 -6.50
N GLU A 126 -19.70 -11.66 -5.37
CA GLU A 126 -20.32 -12.12 -4.13
C GLU A 126 -21.73 -12.66 -4.42
N PRO A 127 -22.09 -13.85 -3.88
CA PRO A 127 -23.47 -14.33 -3.96
C PRO A 127 -24.38 -13.26 -3.34
N GLN A 128 -25.47 -12.92 -4.02
CA GLN A 128 -26.50 -12.03 -3.46
C GLN A 128 -26.95 -12.62 -2.12
N ARG A 129 -26.45 -12.03 -1.02
CA ARG A 129 -26.77 -12.44 0.34
C ARG A 129 -28.27 -12.24 0.51
N SER A 130 -28.96 -13.18 1.14
CA SER A 130 -30.40 -13.07 1.33
C SER A 130 -30.71 -11.79 2.13
N PRO A 131 -31.63 -10.92 1.67
CA PRO A 131 -31.95 -9.65 2.34
C PRO A 131 -32.56 -9.85 3.74
N ASP A 132 -32.95 -11.08 4.05
CA ASP A 132 -33.50 -11.49 5.33
C ASP A 132 -32.44 -11.73 6.42
N GLU A 133 -31.18 -11.94 6.04
CA GLU A 133 -30.08 -12.24 6.97
C GLU A 133 -29.35 -10.95 7.37
N ALA A 134 -29.14 -10.73 8.66
CA ALA A 134 -28.33 -9.60 9.10
C ALA A 134 -26.85 -9.84 8.80
N TYR A 135 -26.19 -8.89 8.16
CA TYR A 135 -24.76 -8.96 7.85
C TYR A 135 -24.10 -7.60 7.80
N ILE A 136 -22.77 -7.59 7.75
CA ILE A 136 -21.95 -6.38 7.54
C ILE A 136 -21.08 -6.62 6.32
N GLU A 137 -20.99 -5.64 5.42
CA GLU A 137 -20.00 -5.64 4.33
C GLU A 137 -18.62 -5.31 4.92
N THR A 138 -18.09 -6.23 5.71
CA THR A 138 -16.82 -6.12 6.45
C THR A 138 -15.67 -5.51 5.63
N PRO A 139 -15.47 -5.86 4.35
CA PRO A 139 -14.39 -5.27 3.53
C PRO A 139 -14.50 -3.75 3.31
N ARG A 140 -15.69 -3.16 3.49
CA ARG A 140 -15.96 -1.73 3.29
C ARG A 140 -15.95 -0.94 4.60
N CYS A 141 -15.65 -1.58 5.73
CA CYS A 141 -15.63 -0.93 7.05
C CYS A 141 -14.53 0.14 7.12
N SER A 142 -14.89 1.34 7.61
CA SER A 142 -13.98 2.46 7.84
C SER A 142 -13.47 2.59 9.29
N THR A 143 -13.80 1.62 10.17
CA THR A 143 -13.35 1.58 11.58
C THR A 143 -13.73 2.84 12.38
N CYS A 144 -14.94 3.38 12.16
CA CYS A 144 -15.46 4.58 12.81
C CYS A 144 -15.91 4.39 14.28
N ASN A 145 -16.03 3.14 14.75
CA ASN A 145 -16.45 2.75 16.12
C ASN A 145 -17.90 3.05 16.51
N GLU A 146 -18.74 3.52 15.59
CA GLU A 146 -20.14 3.86 15.86
C GLU A 146 -20.95 2.62 16.30
N CYS A 147 -20.91 1.54 15.51
CA CYS A 147 -21.63 0.29 15.82
C CYS A 147 -21.19 -0.34 17.14
N THR A 148 -19.88 -0.39 17.41
CA THR A 148 -19.34 -0.91 18.69
C THR A 148 -19.67 -0.04 19.89
N THR A 149 -19.90 1.27 19.69
CA THR A 149 -20.35 2.17 20.77
C THR A 149 -21.82 1.92 21.12
N ILE A 150 -22.65 1.58 20.13
CA ILE A 150 -24.06 1.23 20.32
C ILE A 150 -24.18 -0.11 21.06
N ASN A 151 -23.47 -1.15 20.61
CA ASN A 151 -23.44 -2.43 21.30
C ASN A 151 -22.13 -3.20 21.05
N ASN A 152 -21.20 -3.13 22.01
CA ASN A 152 -19.91 -3.82 21.97
C ASN A 152 -19.96 -5.34 22.20
N ARG A 153 -21.14 -5.89 22.47
CA ARG A 153 -21.37 -7.34 22.56
C ARG A 153 -21.90 -7.91 21.24
N MET A 154 -22.63 -7.10 20.48
CA MET A 154 -23.18 -7.47 19.17
C MET A 154 -22.16 -7.27 18.04
N PHE A 155 -21.35 -6.22 18.12
CA PHE A 155 -20.33 -5.90 17.11
C PHE A 155 -18.92 -6.02 17.67
N ALA A 156 -18.02 -6.60 16.88
CA ALA A 156 -16.60 -6.69 17.20
C ALA A 156 -15.75 -6.41 15.96
N TYR A 157 -14.45 -6.16 16.18
CA TYR A 157 -13.47 -5.99 15.12
C TYR A 157 -12.62 -7.24 14.93
N ASN A 158 -12.35 -7.59 13.68
CA ASN A 158 -11.41 -8.65 13.33
C ASN A 158 -9.94 -8.14 13.44
N ALA A 159 -8.98 -8.98 13.05
CA ALA A 159 -7.55 -8.61 13.07
C ALA A 159 -7.22 -7.41 12.16
N ASP A 160 -7.98 -7.20 11.10
CA ASP A 160 -7.82 -6.11 10.13
C ASP A 160 -8.60 -4.84 10.52
N GLN A 161 -9.13 -4.79 11.75
CA GLN A 161 -9.96 -3.69 12.28
C GLN A 161 -11.26 -3.44 11.49
N GLN A 162 -11.82 -4.49 10.90
CA GLN A 162 -13.11 -4.43 10.20
C GLN A 162 -14.23 -5.02 11.07
N ALA A 163 -15.36 -4.31 11.12
CA ALA A 163 -16.49 -4.68 11.97
C ALA A 163 -17.21 -5.92 11.42
N TYR A 164 -17.56 -6.84 12.31
CA TYR A 164 -18.42 -7.99 12.03
C TYR A 164 -19.42 -8.19 13.16
N ILE A 165 -20.51 -8.92 12.90
CA ILE A 165 -21.51 -9.28 13.92
C ILE A 165 -20.97 -10.46 14.72
N ALA A 166 -20.60 -10.21 15.98
CA ALA A 166 -20.07 -11.23 16.89
C ALA A 166 -21.17 -12.09 17.51
N ASP A 167 -22.23 -11.45 18.00
CA ASP A 167 -23.42 -12.11 18.51
C ASP A 167 -24.67 -11.27 18.23
N ILE A 168 -25.42 -11.68 17.22
CA ILE A 168 -26.68 -11.03 16.83
C ILE A 168 -27.75 -11.07 17.93
N ASN A 169 -27.65 -11.99 18.89
CA ASN A 169 -28.63 -12.10 19.98
C ASN A 169 -28.20 -11.28 21.22
N ALA A 170 -27.06 -10.60 21.18
CA ALA A 170 -26.56 -9.79 22.28
C ALA A 170 -27.22 -8.39 22.36
N GLY A 171 -28.19 -8.09 21.50
CA GLY A 171 -28.89 -6.82 21.41
C GLY A 171 -30.32 -6.95 20.89
N THR A 172 -31.02 -5.83 20.82
CA THR A 172 -32.37 -5.72 20.21
C THR A 172 -32.26 -5.40 18.73
N TYR A 173 -33.33 -5.64 17.96
CA TYR A 173 -33.38 -5.22 16.56
C TYR A 173 -33.23 -3.69 16.43
N ALA A 174 -33.75 -2.94 17.40
CA ALA A 174 -33.57 -1.49 17.45
C ALA A 174 -32.09 -1.06 17.43
N GLN A 175 -31.22 -1.74 18.19
CA GLN A 175 -29.79 -1.45 18.21
C GLN A 175 -29.10 -1.82 16.90
N LEU A 176 -29.59 -2.84 16.20
CA LEU A 176 -29.06 -3.23 14.89
C LEU A 176 -29.43 -2.21 13.81
N VAL A 177 -30.67 -1.70 13.82
CA VAL A 177 -31.14 -0.63 12.93
C VAL A 177 -30.43 0.69 13.24
N GLU A 178 -30.28 1.05 14.52
CA GLU A 178 -29.52 2.23 14.93
C GLU A 178 -28.06 2.16 14.48
N ALA A 179 -27.44 0.97 14.57
CA ALA A 179 -26.09 0.77 14.07
C ALA A 179 -25.99 0.97 12.55
N ALA A 180 -26.97 0.48 11.78
CA ALA A 180 -27.03 0.68 10.34
C ALA A 180 -27.15 2.16 9.94
N GLU A 181 -28.00 2.92 10.63
CA GLU A 181 -28.15 4.35 10.41
C GLU A 181 -26.93 5.16 10.83
N SER A 182 -26.26 4.74 11.91
CA SER A 182 -25.07 5.43 12.40
C SER A 182 -23.84 5.21 11.52
N CYS A 183 -23.83 4.15 10.71
CA CYS A 183 -22.66 3.75 9.94
C CYS A 183 -22.35 4.77 8.83
N GLN A 184 -21.21 5.44 8.91
CA GLN A 184 -20.75 6.44 7.93
C GLN A 184 -20.77 5.98 6.46
N VAL A 185 -20.63 4.69 6.22
CA VAL A 185 -20.57 4.08 4.88
C VAL A 185 -21.77 3.19 4.57
N ALA A 186 -22.76 3.11 5.47
CA ALA A 186 -23.99 2.33 5.31
C ALA A 186 -23.75 0.85 4.90
N ILE A 187 -22.87 0.16 5.62
CA ILE A 187 -22.46 -1.23 5.33
C ILE A 187 -23.09 -2.30 6.23
N ILE A 188 -23.98 -1.90 7.13
CA ILE A 188 -24.64 -2.82 8.08
C ILE A 188 -26.06 -3.04 7.57
N HIS A 189 -26.40 -4.30 7.33
CA HIS A 189 -27.70 -4.74 6.83
C HIS A 189 -28.45 -5.42 7.98
N PRO A 190 -29.51 -4.80 8.54
CA PRO A 190 -30.22 -5.35 9.70
C PRO A 190 -31.02 -6.64 9.41
N GLY A 191 -31.43 -6.87 8.16
CA GLY A 191 -32.25 -8.01 7.77
C GLY A 191 -33.57 -8.09 8.54
N LYS A 192 -34.09 -9.32 8.72
CA LYS A 192 -35.33 -9.55 9.49
C LYS A 192 -35.10 -9.54 11.00
N PRO A 193 -36.01 -8.93 11.78
CA PRO A 193 -35.95 -8.98 13.25
C PRO A 193 -36.10 -10.42 13.74
N ARG A 194 -35.23 -10.82 14.67
CA ARG A 194 -35.33 -12.14 15.32
C ARG A 194 -36.40 -12.20 16.41
N ASN A 195 -36.72 -11.07 17.03
CA ASN A 195 -37.75 -10.99 18.07
C ASN A 195 -38.96 -10.20 17.53
N PRO A 196 -40.05 -10.87 17.16
CA PRO A 196 -41.24 -10.23 16.61
C PRO A 196 -42.08 -9.47 17.66
N SER A 197 -41.72 -9.56 18.95
CA SER A 197 -42.45 -8.92 20.05
C SER A 197 -41.77 -7.64 20.55
N GLU A 198 -40.79 -7.10 19.82
CA GLU A 198 -40.12 -5.85 20.22
C GLU A 198 -41.02 -4.62 20.04
N PRO A 199 -40.96 -3.65 20.98
CA PRO A 199 -41.73 -2.42 20.87
C PRO A 199 -41.28 -1.61 19.64
N GLY A 200 -42.23 -1.07 18.89
CA GLY A 200 -41.94 -0.20 17.73
C GLY A 200 -41.42 -0.94 16.49
N LEU A 201 -41.66 -2.26 16.39
CA LEU A 201 -41.14 -3.09 15.29
C LEU A 201 -41.51 -2.58 13.89
N GLU A 202 -42.74 -2.09 13.70
CA GLU A 202 -43.22 -1.57 12.41
C GLU A 202 -42.39 -0.37 11.93
N ASP A 203 -41.97 0.50 12.85
CA ASP A 203 -41.16 1.68 12.52
C ASP A 203 -39.69 1.30 12.31
N LEU A 204 -39.19 0.31 13.06
CA LEU A 204 -37.85 -0.23 12.88
C LEU A 204 -37.69 -0.92 11.51
N LEU A 205 -38.71 -1.67 11.08
CA LEU A 205 -38.71 -2.31 9.76
C LEU A 205 -38.65 -1.28 8.62
N LYS A 206 -39.48 -0.22 8.68
CA LYS A 206 -39.46 0.86 7.68
C LYS A 206 -38.10 1.56 7.60
N ARG A 207 -37.42 1.73 8.73
CA ARG A 207 -36.07 2.32 8.79
C ARG A 207 -35.02 1.38 8.21
N ALA A 208 -35.16 0.08 8.47
CA ALA A 208 -34.26 -0.95 7.96
C ALA A 208 -34.35 -1.15 6.44
N GLU A 209 -35.49 -0.82 5.80
CA GLU A 209 -35.68 -0.93 4.35
C GLU A 209 -34.63 -0.17 3.52
N ALA A 210 -34.07 0.93 4.05
CA ALA A 210 -33.01 1.68 3.38
C ALA A 210 -31.67 0.92 3.30
N PHE A 211 -31.53 -0.16 4.07
CA PHE A 211 -30.31 -0.94 4.24
C PHE A 211 -30.53 -2.44 3.87
N ALA A 212 -31.63 -2.77 3.21
CA ALA A 212 -31.97 -4.14 2.79
C ALA A 212 -31.41 -4.51 1.40
#